data_AF-A0AAD4L803-F1
#
_entry.id   AF-A0AAD4L803-F1
#
_cell.length_a   1.000
_cell.length_b   1.000
_cell.length_c   1.000
_cell.angle_alpha   90.00
_cell.angle_beta   90.00
_cell.angle_gamma   90.00
#
_symmetry.space_group_name_H-M   'P 1'
#
loop_
_entity.id
_entity.type
_entity.pdbx_description
1 polymer ?
#
loop_
_entity_poly.entity_id
_entity_poly.type
_entity_poly.pdbx_seq_one_letter_code
_entity_poly.pdbx_strand_id
1 'polypeptide(L)'
;MTDSSEPRFVDTTLRYFTAPTDGSKAWSNINADPTTGERASNWEYTAHAVKIENLRLRGRAEVTLDKNGFQFFHHPAKHTSFANDEEILREYYPESIELLKQLTGASRVVLFDHTIRRRRPGVVDTPQARQPVPGVHVDQTTASAIARVQRHLPPEDVEGLLQRRFQIINLVDRSRDLVPHTLKYPDRDGETYGVQWNENHRWKYVRGLTPEEGVLIKCFDSIQDGSVAVLTPHTAFEDPTTPSGVEKRESIELRALVFYD
;
A
#
# COMPACT_ATOMS: atom_id res chain seq x y z
N MET A 1 23.16 -19.91 6.00
CA MET A 1 22.93 -20.98 5.00
C MET A 1 21.57 -20.69 4.38
N THR A 2 21.48 -20.56 3.05
CA THR A 2 20.19 -20.39 2.37
C THR A 2 19.48 -21.73 2.33
N ASP A 3 18.32 -21.84 2.98
CA ASP A 3 17.50 -23.03 2.87
C ASP A 3 17.02 -23.21 1.42
N SER A 4 17.36 -24.34 0.81
CA SER A 4 16.95 -24.69 -0.55
C SER A 4 15.49 -25.15 -0.66
N SER A 5 14.74 -25.16 0.45
CA SER A 5 13.31 -25.51 0.50
C SER A 5 12.37 -24.36 0.09
N GLU A 6 12.87 -23.11 0.08
CA GLU A 6 12.02 -21.92 -0.08
C GLU A 6 11.35 -21.87 -1.47
N PRO A 7 10.00 -21.88 -1.56
CA PRO A 7 9.31 -22.01 -2.84
C PRO A 7 9.52 -20.77 -3.71
N ARG A 8 10.00 -20.98 -4.95
CA ARG A 8 10.20 -19.90 -5.94
C ARG A 8 8.89 -19.17 -6.29
N PHE A 9 7.78 -19.91 -6.28
CA PHE A 9 6.45 -19.38 -6.55
C PHE A 9 5.45 -19.95 -5.57
N VAL A 10 4.42 -19.18 -5.26
CA VAL A 10 3.23 -19.65 -4.56
C VAL A 10 2.01 -19.48 -5.45
N ASP A 11 1.27 -20.58 -5.63
CA ASP A 11 -0.04 -20.60 -6.23
C ASP A 11 -1.08 -20.23 -5.16
N THR A 12 -1.89 -19.20 -5.40
CA THR A 12 -2.90 -18.70 -4.46
C THR A 12 -4.03 -18.00 -5.21
N THR A 13 -5.00 -17.42 -4.51
CA THR A 13 -6.13 -16.68 -5.08
C THR A 13 -6.09 -15.22 -4.64
N LEU A 14 -6.18 -14.29 -5.60
CA LEU A 14 -6.35 -12.86 -5.33
C LEU A 14 -7.76 -12.39 -5.72
N ARG A 15 -8.23 -11.35 -5.02
CA ARG A 15 -9.57 -10.77 -5.22
C ARG A 15 -9.45 -9.47 -6.01
N TYR A 16 -10.05 -9.43 -7.19
CA TYR A 16 -10.02 -8.30 -8.12
C TYR A 16 -11.36 -7.57 -8.13
N PHE A 17 -11.29 -6.26 -8.27
CA PHE A 17 -12.45 -5.38 -8.32
C PHE A 17 -13.28 -5.64 -9.58
N THR A 18 -14.60 -5.73 -9.41
CA THR A 18 -15.59 -5.89 -10.48
C THR A 18 -16.56 -4.72 -10.40
N ALA A 19 -16.62 -3.90 -11.44
CA ALA A 19 -17.41 -2.68 -11.46
C ALA A 19 -18.93 -2.96 -11.39
N PRO A 20 -19.74 -2.00 -10.89
CA PRO A 20 -21.20 -2.11 -10.94
C PRO A 20 -21.69 -2.28 -12.38
N THR A 21 -22.54 -3.28 -12.63
CA THR A 21 -23.05 -3.61 -13.98
C THR A 21 -24.09 -2.62 -14.50
N ASP A 22 -24.66 -1.80 -13.62
CA ASP A 22 -25.58 -0.70 -13.94
C ASP A 22 -24.88 0.58 -14.42
N GLY A 23 -23.53 0.60 -14.42
CA GLY A 23 -22.74 1.77 -14.78
C GLY A 23 -22.70 2.87 -13.71
N SER A 24 -23.24 2.62 -12.51
CA SER A 24 -23.14 3.58 -11.40
C SER A 24 -21.69 3.79 -10.95
N LYS A 25 -21.37 4.96 -10.41
CA LYS A 25 -20.03 5.18 -9.83
C LYS A 25 -19.83 4.22 -8.67
N ALA A 26 -18.75 3.44 -8.72
CA ALA A 26 -18.41 2.52 -7.64
C ALA A 26 -18.13 3.28 -6.34
N TRP A 27 -18.60 2.75 -5.22
CA TRP A 27 -18.36 3.28 -3.88
C TRP A 27 -18.26 2.20 -2.80
N SER A 28 -17.55 2.53 -1.72
CA SER A 28 -17.35 1.67 -0.54
C SER A 28 -17.42 2.51 0.73
N ASN A 29 -17.97 1.97 1.82
CA ASN A 29 -17.75 2.52 3.15
C ASN A 29 -16.35 2.12 3.66
N ILE A 30 -15.58 3.08 4.20
CA ILE A 30 -14.24 2.82 4.76
C ILE A 30 -14.25 1.95 6.03
N ASN A 31 -15.32 2.03 6.80
CA ASN A 31 -15.51 1.26 8.02
C ASN A 31 -16.54 0.17 7.79
N ALA A 32 -16.32 -0.99 8.40
CA ALA A 32 -17.37 -1.98 8.51
C ALA A 32 -18.54 -1.41 9.34
N ASP A 33 -19.76 -1.82 9.00
CA ASP A 33 -20.91 -1.63 9.88
C ASP A 33 -20.66 -2.40 11.21
N PRO A 34 -20.87 -1.76 12.37
CA PRO A 34 -20.48 -2.33 13.66
C PRO A 34 -21.36 -3.50 14.12
N THR A 35 -22.51 -3.73 13.47
CA THR A 35 -23.48 -4.79 13.84
C THR A 35 -23.28 -6.03 12.99
N THR A 36 -23.10 -5.86 11.69
CA THR A 36 -22.94 -6.94 10.70
C THR A 36 -21.47 -7.31 10.44
N GLY A 37 -20.54 -6.36 10.68
CA GLY A 37 -19.14 -6.50 10.31
C GLY A 37 -18.86 -6.29 8.82
N GLU A 38 -19.87 -5.97 8.01
CA GLU A 38 -19.73 -5.83 6.55
C GLU A 38 -19.41 -4.40 6.11
N ARG A 39 -18.63 -4.25 5.04
CA ARG A 39 -18.43 -2.96 4.37
C ARG A 39 -19.39 -2.83 3.19
N ALA A 40 -20.46 -2.05 3.37
CA ALA A 40 -21.39 -1.74 2.29
C ALA A 40 -20.66 -1.12 1.09
N SER A 41 -21.02 -1.59 -0.10
CA SER A 41 -20.50 -1.16 -1.40
C SER A 41 -21.52 -1.51 -2.50
N ASN A 42 -21.34 -1.00 -3.72
CA ASN A 42 -22.13 -1.35 -4.91
C ASN A 42 -21.34 -2.17 -5.95
N TRP A 43 -20.19 -2.71 -5.58
CA TRP A 43 -19.27 -3.44 -6.46
C TRP A 43 -18.82 -4.73 -5.78
N GLU A 44 -18.27 -5.67 -6.55
CA GLU A 44 -17.93 -7.01 -6.05
C GLU A 44 -16.46 -7.39 -6.28
N TYR A 45 -16.01 -8.42 -5.56
CA TYR A 45 -14.70 -9.04 -5.78
C TYR A 45 -14.82 -10.36 -6.53
N THR A 46 -14.20 -10.45 -7.71
CA THR A 46 -14.01 -11.73 -8.40
C THR A 46 -12.69 -12.37 -7.97
N ALA A 47 -12.72 -13.67 -7.69
CA ALA A 47 -11.56 -14.45 -7.28
C ALA A 47 -10.81 -15.01 -8.49
N HIS A 48 -9.50 -14.74 -8.59
CA HIS A 48 -8.65 -15.27 -9.65
C HIS A 48 -7.46 -16.03 -9.07
N ALA A 49 -7.22 -17.24 -9.57
CA ALA A 49 -6.02 -18.00 -9.28
C ALA A 49 -4.80 -17.29 -9.91
N VAL A 50 -3.74 -17.10 -9.13
CA VAL A 50 -2.51 -16.45 -9.57
C VAL A 50 -1.27 -17.19 -9.07
N LYS A 51 -0.17 -16.96 -9.78
CA LYS A 51 1.18 -17.34 -9.39
C LYS A 51 1.93 -16.12 -8.89
N ILE A 52 2.36 -16.13 -7.63
CA ILE A 52 3.13 -15.05 -7.00
C ILE A 52 4.61 -15.46 -6.93
N GLU A 53 5.52 -14.62 -7.44
CA GLU A 53 6.97 -14.84 -7.40
C GLU A 53 7.56 -14.47 -6.04
N ASN A 54 8.29 -15.41 -5.43
CA ASN A 54 8.99 -15.20 -4.17
C ASN A 54 10.39 -14.61 -4.40
N LEU A 55 10.59 -13.37 -3.98
CA LEU A 55 11.86 -12.65 -4.06
C LEU A 55 12.76 -12.87 -2.83
N ARG A 56 12.46 -13.82 -1.94
CA ARG A 56 13.37 -14.17 -0.82
C ARG A 56 14.70 -14.76 -1.32
N LEU A 57 14.69 -15.53 -2.42
CA LEU A 57 15.88 -16.17 -3.02
C LEU A 57 16.38 -15.50 -4.32
N ARG A 58 15.73 -14.44 -4.80
CA ARG A 58 16.16 -13.66 -5.98
C ARG A 58 16.64 -12.28 -5.55
N GLY A 59 17.49 -11.65 -6.35
CA GLY A 59 18.07 -10.35 -6.02
C GLY A 59 16.99 -9.27 -5.92
N ARG A 60 16.63 -8.86 -4.69
CA ARG A 60 15.68 -7.76 -4.44
C ARG A 60 16.06 -6.46 -5.16
N ALA A 61 17.35 -6.26 -5.42
CA ALA A 61 17.89 -5.16 -6.20
C ALA A 61 17.38 -5.10 -7.67
N GLU A 62 16.77 -6.17 -8.20
CA GLU A 62 16.16 -6.18 -9.54
C GLU A 62 14.82 -5.42 -9.62
N VAL A 63 14.20 -5.11 -8.47
CA VAL A 63 12.98 -4.29 -8.36
C VAL A 63 13.27 -2.96 -7.69
N THR A 64 13.01 -1.85 -8.39
CA THR A 64 13.27 -0.49 -7.90
C THR A 64 12.03 0.38 -7.98
N LEU A 65 11.98 1.42 -7.14
CA LEU A 65 10.82 2.30 -7.04
C LEU A 65 10.46 2.97 -8.37
N ASP A 66 11.45 3.35 -9.19
CA ASP A 66 11.21 4.01 -10.49
C ASP A 66 11.00 3.05 -11.65
N LYS A 67 11.57 1.84 -11.64
CA LYS A 67 11.33 0.84 -12.70
C LYS A 67 10.04 0.05 -12.50
N ASN A 68 9.75 -0.29 -11.25
CA ASN A 68 8.69 -1.23 -10.90
C ASN A 68 7.52 -0.57 -10.16
N GLY A 69 7.76 0.53 -9.45
CA GLY A 69 6.81 1.13 -8.51
C GLY A 69 7.04 0.64 -7.08
N PHE A 70 7.82 -0.44 -6.87
CA PHE A 70 8.14 -0.99 -5.55
C PHE A 70 9.62 -1.37 -5.40
N GLN A 71 10.12 -1.32 -4.16
CA GLN A 71 11.50 -1.62 -3.80
C GLN A 71 11.57 -2.19 -2.38
N PHE A 72 12.18 -3.37 -2.22
CA PHE A 72 12.48 -3.91 -0.88
C PHE A 72 13.80 -3.33 -0.35
N PHE A 73 13.86 -3.10 0.95
CA PHE A 73 15.06 -2.67 1.66
C PHE A 73 15.25 -3.45 2.96
N HIS A 74 16.49 -3.47 3.45
CA HIS A 74 16.81 -3.89 4.81
C HIS A 74 17.29 -2.65 5.55
N HIS A 75 16.64 -2.34 6.67
CA HIS A 75 16.97 -1.24 7.55
C HIS A 75 16.44 -1.57 8.95
N PRO A 76 17.31 -2.01 9.88
CA PRO A 76 16.92 -2.25 11.26
C PRO A 76 16.46 -0.94 11.91
N ALA A 77 15.14 -0.79 12.09
CA ALA A 77 14.56 0.38 12.73
C ALA A 77 14.96 0.46 14.21
N LYS A 78 15.27 1.66 14.70
CA LYS A 78 15.55 1.89 16.13
C LYS A 78 14.27 1.75 16.96
N HIS A 79 13.16 2.26 16.45
CA HIS A 79 11.86 2.12 17.09
C HIS A 79 11.15 0.85 16.63
N THR A 80 10.72 0.01 17.59
CA THR A 80 10.20 -1.35 17.35
C THR A 80 8.85 -1.63 18.01
N SER A 81 8.19 -0.62 18.62
CA SER A 81 6.99 -0.79 19.46
C SER A 81 5.80 0.04 18.97
N PHE A 82 5.06 -0.50 18.00
CA PHE A 82 3.91 0.17 17.38
C PHE A 82 2.62 0.07 18.23
N ALA A 83 2.68 0.50 19.48
CA ALA A 83 1.60 0.41 20.47
C ALA A 83 1.04 1.77 20.92
N ASN A 84 1.79 2.85 20.74
CA ASN A 84 1.43 4.20 21.14
C ASN A 84 1.69 5.21 20.00
N ASP A 85 0.68 5.99 19.64
CA ASP A 85 0.76 6.93 18.51
C ASP A 85 1.72 8.09 18.79
N GLU A 86 1.82 8.58 20.03
CA GLU A 86 2.77 9.66 20.38
C GLU A 86 4.24 9.21 20.24
N GLU A 87 4.57 7.98 20.62
CA GLU A 87 5.89 7.37 20.44
C GLU A 87 6.21 7.16 18.96
N ILE A 88 5.26 6.67 18.16
CA ILE A 88 5.41 6.53 16.70
C ILE A 88 5.71 7.89 16.06
N LEU A 89 4.97 8.93 16.42
CA LEU A 89 5.17 10.30 15.92
C LEU A 89 6.51 10.91 16.38
N ARG A 90 6.96 10.60 17.60
CA ARG A 90 8.21 11.14 18.17
C ARG A 90 9.46 10.45 17.65
N GLU A 91 9.41 9.13 17.45
CA GLU A 91 10.60 8.30 17.26
C GLU A 91 10.67 7.67 15.86
N TYR A 92 9.59 7.05 15.41
CA TYR A 92 9.57 6.32 14.14
C TYR A 92 9.41 7.24 12.94
N TYR A 93 8.65 8.34 13.07
CA TYR A 93 8.44 9.31 12.00
C TYR A 93 9.76 10.01 11.57
N PRO A 94 10.60 10.56 12.45
CA PRO A 94 11.86 11.19 12.05
C PRO A 94 12.84 10.21 11.38
N GLU A 95 12.97 8.99 11.91
CA GLU A 95 13.80 7.93 11.32
C GLU A 95 13.30 7.55 9.91
N SER A 96 11.99 7.38 9.75
CA SER A 96 11.37 7.03 8.48
C SER A 96 11.45 8.15 7.43
N ILE A 97 11.38 9.42 7.85
CA ILE A 97 11.58 10.59 6.97
C ILE A 97 13.00 10.58 6.38
N GLU A 98 14.02 10.39 7.20
CA GLU A 98 15.41 10.36 6.73
C GLU A 98 15.72 9.11 5.89
N LEU A 99 15.17 7.95 6.26
CA LEU A 99 15.25 6.73 5.45
C LEU A 99 14.59 6.92 4.06
N LEU A 100 13.42 7.54 4.00
CA LEU A 100 12.75 7.84 2.74
C LEU A 100 13.58 8.78 1.86
N LYS A 101 14.18 9.84 2.42
CA LYS A 101 15.13 10.71 1.68
C LYS A 101 16.31 9.91 1.13
N GLN A 102 16.94 9.07 1.95
CA GLN A 102 18.09 8.24 1.55
C GLN A 102 17.75 7.25 0.42
N LEU A 103 16.60 6.58 0.51
CA LEU A 103 16.18 5.56 -0.47
C LEU A 103 15.67 6.16 -1.79
N THR A 104 15.23 7.41 -1.79
CA THR A 104 14.59 8.05 -2.95
C THR A 104 15.41 9.16 -3.59
N GLY A 105 16.30 9.82 -2.85
CA GLY A 105 16.96 11.07 -3.25
C GLY A 105 16.12 12.33 -3.05
N ALA A 106 14.99 12.25 -2.33
CA ALA A 106 14.09 13.37 -2.10
C ALA A 106 14.68 14.48 -1.22
N SER A 107 14.38 15.74 -1.55
CA SER A 107 14.73 16.91 -0.75
C SER A 107 13.82 17.06 0.47
N ARG A 108 12.53 16.73 0.31
CA ARG A 108 11.50 16.85 1.36
C ARG A 108 10.59 15.61 1.39
N VAL A 109 10.33 15.13 2.60
CA VAL A 109 9.39 14.04 2.89
C VAL A 109 8.45 14.50 3.99
N VAL A 110 7.14 14.27 3.82
CA VAL A 110 6.09 14.61 4.80
C VAL A 110 5.21 13.38 5.02
N LEU A 111 5.31 12.80 6.22
CA LEU A 111 4.43 11.72 6.65
C LEU A 111 3.10 12.31 7.13
N PHE A 112 1.98 11.84 6.57
CA PHE A 112 0.66 12.46 6.81
C PHE A 112 -0.37 11.54 7.44
N ASP A 113 -0.20 10.23 7.35
CA ASP A 113 -0.90 9.25 8.17
C ASP A 113 -0.07 7.98 8.33
N HIS A 114 -0.41 7.18 9.32
CA HIS A 114 0.05 5.81 9.47
C HIS A 114 -1.12 4.88 9.78
N THR A 115 -0.94 3.58 9.60
CA THR A 115 -1.95 2.57 9.94
C THR A 115 -1.28 1.30 10.41
N ILE A 116 -1.60 0.86 11.62
CA ILE A 116 -1.14 -0.43 12.15
C ILE A 116 -2.17 -1.49 11.77
N ARG A 117 -1.71 -2.57 11.11
CA ARG A 117 -2.57 -3.69 10.68
C ARG A 117 -2.17 -4.97 11.36
N ARG A 118 -3.13 -5.65 11.99
CA ARG A 118 -2.94 -6.89 12.73
C ARG A 118 -4.01 -7.90 12.33
N ARG A 119 -3.63 -9.06 11.79
CA ARG A 119 -4.62 -10.10 11.42
C ARG A 119 -5.15 -10.77 12.69
N ARG A 120 -6.35 -10.38 13.13
CA ARG A 120 -7.03 -10.89 14.33
C ARG A 120 -8.33 -11.60 13.92
N PRO A 121 -8.37 -12.95 13.81
CA PRO A 121 -9.58 -13.67 13.45
C PRO A 121 -10.77 -13.33 14.36
N GLY A 122 -11.96 -13.17 13.79
CA GLY A 122 -13.18 -12.82 14.53
C GLY A 122 -13.31 -11.35 14.98
N VAL A 123 -12.28 -10.51 14.78
CA VAL A 123 -12.33 -9.08 15.13
C VAL A 123 -12.76 -8.24 13.92
N VAL A 124 -13.84 -7.47 14.08
CA VAL A 124 -14.36 -6.55 13.06
C VAL A 124 -13.34 -5.46 12.72
N ASP A 125 -13.20 -5.12 11.42
CA ASP A 125 -12.29 -4.07 10.96
C ASP A 125 -12.86 -2.67 11.26
N THR A 126 -12.35 -2.10 12.34
CA THR A 126 -12.63 -0.73 12.82
C THR A 126 -11.35 0.11 12.74
N PRO A 127 -11.43 1.46 12.83
CA PRO A 127 -10.24 2.32 12.88
C PRO A 127 -9.19 1.90 13.94
N GLN A 128 -9.62 1.36 15.08
CA GLN A 128 -8.77 0.91 16.18
C GLN A 128 -8.31 -0.56 16.04
N ALA A 129 -8.88 -1.32 15.11
CA ALA A 129 -8.61 -2.75 14.91
C ALA A 129 -8.50 -3.11 13.42
N ARG A 130 -7.69 -2.34 12.67
CA ARG A 130 -7.52 -2.53 11.22
C ARG A 130 -6.93 -3.90 10.89
N GLN A 131 -7.61 -4.61 9.98
CA GLN A 131 -7.16 -5.87 9.41
C GLN A 131 -6.30 -5.60 8.16
N PRO A 132 -5.55 -6.60 7.65
CA PRO A 132 -4.98 -6.55 6.31
C PRO A 132 -6.10 -6.44 5.25
N VAL A 133 -5.94 -5.56 4.26
CA VAL A 133 -6.96 -5.34 3.20
C VAL A 133 -7.02 -6.56 2.26
N PRO A 134 -8.18 -7.24 2.16
CA PRO A 134 -8.36 -8.33 1.21
C PRO A 134 -8.90 -7.78 -0.12
N GLY A 135 -8.02 -7.61 -1.10
CA GLY A 135 -8.39 -7.18 -2.45
C GLY A 135 -7.38 -6.25 -3.10
N VAL A 136 -7.30 -6.32 -4.43
CA VAL A 136 -6.31 -5.56 -5.21
C VAL A 136 -6.76 -4.11 -5.41
N HIS A 137 -5.93 -3.16 -4.97
CA HIS A 137 -6.27 -1.73 -4.92
C HIS A 137 -5.05 -0.81 -5.14
N VAL A 138 -5.31 0.50 -5.20
CA VAL A 138 -4.30 1.58 -5.17
C VAL A 138 -4.86 2.76 -4.41
N ASP A 139 -4.15 3.23 -3.39
CA ASP A 139 -4.73 4.12 -2.39
C ASP A 139 -5.19 5.49 -2.91
N GLN A 140 -4.59 6.02 -3.98
CA GLN A 140 -4.82 7.40 -4.40
C GLN A 140 -5.08 7.50 -5.91
N THR A 141 -6.13 8.24 -6.29
CA THR A 141 -6.31 8.79 -7.64
C THR A 141 -5.48 10.07 -7.81
N THR A 142 -5.24 10.53 -9.06
CA THR A 142 -4.47 11.77 -9.31
C THR A 142 -5.12 12.98 -8.61
N ALA A 143 -6.45 13.07 -8.65
CA ALA A 143 -7.20 14.11 -7.94
C ALA A 143 -7.02 13.99 -6.41
N SER A 144 -7.08 12.77 -5.87
CA SER A 144 -6.82 12.54 -4.44
C SER A 144 -5.38 12.87 -4.05
N ALA A 145 -4.40 12.57 -4.90
CA ALA A 145 -3.00 12.88 -4.63
C ALA A 145 -2.74 14.39 -4.56
N ILE A 146 -3.31 15.17 -5.48
CA ILE A 146 -3.26 16.64 -5.44
C ILE A 146 -3.98 17.16 -4.17
N ALA A 147 -5.15 16.61 -3.84
CA ALA A 147 -5.88 16.97 -2.63
C ALA A 147 -5.11 16.63 -1.32
N ARG A 148 -4.26 15.60 -1.32
CA ARG A 148 -3.35 15.31 -0.18
C ARG A 148 -2.29 16.41 -0.02
N VAL A 149 -1.70 16.90 -1.11
CA VAL A 149 -0.74 18.04 -1.06
C VAL A 149 -1.43 19.28 -0.50
N GLN A 150 -2.60 19.63 -1.03
CA GLN A 150 -3.40 20.79 -0.59
C GLN A 150 -3.87 20.70 0.86
N ARG A 151 -4.19 19.50 1.36
CA ARG A 151 -4.68 19.29 2.74
C ARG A 151 -3.55 19.30 3.78
N HIS A 152 -2.38 18.80 3.43
CA HIS A 152 -1.35 18.43 4.42
C HIS A 152 -0.13 19.35 4.42
N LEU A 153 0.01 20.27 3.46
CA LEU A 153 1.11 21.23 3.40
C LEU A 153 0.65 22.67 3.69
N PRO A 154 1.56 23.56 4.13
CA PRO A 154 1.29 24.99 4.24
C PRO A 154 0.83 25.57 2.89
N PRO A 155 -0.22 26.42 2.83
CA PRO A 155 -0.76 26.95 1.58
C PRO A 155 0.27 27.63 0.67
N GLU A 156 1.27 28.29 1.26
CA GLU A 156 2.40 28.95 0.59
C GLU A 156 3.33 27.98 -0.16
N ASP A 157 3.42 26.72 0.27
CA ASP A 157 4.25 25.69 -0.37
C ASP A 157 3.52 25.02 -1.56
N VAL A 158 2.19 25.01 -1.55
CA VAL A 158 1.36 24.13 -2.42
C VAL A 158 1.62 24.39 -3.91
N GLU A 159 1.59 25.64 -4.36
CA GLU A 159 1.78 25.97 -5.77
C GLU A 159 3.19 25.56 -6.24
N GLY A 160 4.23 25.92 -5.48
CA GLY A 160 5.61 25.62 -5.83
C GLY A 160 5.93 24.12 -5.83
N LEU A 161 5.30 23.32 -4.98
CA LEU A 161 5.54 21.88 -4.91
C LEU A 161 4.73 21.08 -5.94
N LEU A 162 3.53 21.53 -6.33
CA LEU A 162 2.75 20.89 -7.40
C LEU A 162 3.35 21.09 -8.80
N GLN A 163 4.23 22.08 -8.99
CA GLN A 163 4.99 22.31 -10.24
C GLN A 163 6.26 21.44 -10.35
N ARG A 164 6.62 20.69 -9.29
CA ARG A 164 7.82 19.83 -9.23
C ARG A 164 7.45 18.35 -9.26
N ARG A 165 8.46 17.48 -9.36
CA ARG A 165 8.24 16.05 -9.09
C ARG A 165 7.84 15.87 -7.63
N PHE A 166 6.64 15.34 -7.42
CA PHE A 166 6.20 14.74 -6.18
C PHE A 166 5.62 13.34 -6.37
N GLN A 167 5.63 12.56 -5.30
CA GLN A 167 5.09 11.22 -5.21
C GLN A 167 4.25 11.05 -3.95
N ILE A 168 3.31 10.10 -3.97
CA ILE A 168 2.76 9.52 -2.75
C ILE A 168 3.33 8.12 -2.62
N ILE A 169 4.17 7.90 -1.62
CA ILE A 169 4.77 6.60 -1.33
C ILE A 169 4.03 6.01 -0.12
N ASN A 170 3.39 4.87 -0.37
CA ASN A 170 2.94 3.92 0.63
C ASN A 170 4.04 2.86 0.81
N LEU A 171 3.69 1.76 1.47
CA LEU A 171 4.40 0.50 1.33
C LEU A 171 3.58 -0.58 0.55
N VAL A 172 2.66 -0.22 -0.41
CA VAL A 172 2.24 -0.98 -1.65
C VAL A 172 1.43 -0.09 -2.73
N ASP A 173 1.03 -0.45 -4.01
CA ASP A 173 0.36 0.42 -5.09
C ASP A 173 -0.38 -0.25 -6.37
N ARG A 174 -0.69 0.39 -7.58
CA ARG A 174 -1.01 -0.18 -9.00
C ARG A 174 -1.40 0.75 -10.23
N SER A 175 -1.34 0.34 -11.54
CA SER A 175 -1.78 1.11 -12.78
C SER A 175 -2.60 0.37 -13.89
N ARG A 176 -3.28 1.15 -14.78
CA ARG A 176 -4.11 0.82 -15.97
C ARG A 176 -5.33 -0.10 -15.89
N ASP A 177 -5.39 -1.06 -14.98
CA ASP A 177 -6.63 -1.82 -14.72
C ASP A 177 -7.51 -1.10 -13.68
N LEU A 178 -7.43 0.23 -13.65
CA LEU A 178 -7.84 1.07 -12.53
C LEU A 178 -9.23 1.67 -12.74
N VAL A 179 -10.16 1.30 -11.88
CA VAL A 179 -11.48 1.94 -11.78
C VAL A 179 -11.49 2.85 -10.55
N PRO A 180 -11.63 4.17 -10.70
CA PRO A 180 -11.74 5.07 -9.56
C PRO A 180 -13.07 4.80 -8.85
N HIS A 181 -13.01 4.56 -7.53
CA HIS A 181 -14.19 4.37 -6.70
C HIS A 181 -14.16 5.30 -5.49
N THR A 182 -15.35 5.80 -5.13
CA THR A 182 -15.51 6.70 -3.98
C THR A 182 -15.39 5.91 -2.68
N LEU A 183 -14.53 6.38 -1.79
CA LEU A 183 -14.35 5.86 -0.45
C LEU A 183 -15.05 6.80 0.54
N LYS A 184 -16.22 6.40 1.04
CA LYS A 184 -17.06 7.22 1.91
C LYS A 184 -16.51 7.21 3.34
N TYR A 185 -16.11 8.37 3.84
CA TYR A 185 -15.80 8.63 5.25
C TYR A 185 -16.98 9.35 5.92
N PRO A 186 -17.07 9.39 7.26
CA PRO A 186 -18.13 10.14 7.95
C PRO A 186 -18.13 11.65 7.67
N ASP A 187 -16.97 12.24 7.35
CA ASP A 187 -16.75 13.67 7.18
C ASP A 187 -16.58 14.12 5.72
N ARG A 188 -16.32 13.18 4.79
CA ARG A 188 -15.96 13.47 3.39
C ARG A 188 -16.02 12.24 2.49
N ASP A 189 -15.99 12.49 1.19
CA ASP A 189 -15.55 11.48 0.22
C ASP A 189 -14.02 11.52 0.04
N GLY A 190 -13.41 10.34 -0.07
CA GLY A 190 -12.10 10.13 -0.68
C GLY A 190 -12.24 9.33 -1.97
N GLU A 191 -11.15 9.09 -2.68
CA GLU A 191 -11.14 8.27 -3.88
C GLU A 191 -9.88 7.40 -3.96
N THR A 192 -10.05 6.16 -4.38
CA THR A 192 -9.02 5.14 -4.50
C THR A 192 -9.34 4.29 -5.74
N TYR A 193 -8.37 3.57 -6.27
CA TYR A 193 -8.62 2.69 -7.42
C TYR A 193 -8.90 1.25 -6.98
N GLY A 194 -10.01 0.70 -7.46
CA GLY A 194 -10.18 -0.74 -7.57
C GLY A 194 -9.43 -1.26 -8.80
N VAL A 195 -8.86 -2.46 -8.71
CA VAL A 195 -8.07 -3.06 -9.80
C VAL A 195 -8.81 -4.23 -10.44
N GLN A 196 -9.11 -4.12 -11.74
CA GLN A 196 -9.71 -5.18 -12.55
C GLN A 196 -8.72 -6.32 -12.83
N TRP A 197 -9.23 -7.50 -13.18
CA TRP A 197 -8.39 -8.64 -13.55
C TRP A 197 -7.67 -8.42 -14.88
N ASN A 198 -6.40 -8.82 -14.93
CA ASN A 198 -5.59 -8.87 -16.15
C ASN A 198 -4.62 -10.05 -16.07
N GLU A 199 -4.64 -10.94 -17.06
CA GLU A 199 -3.77 -12.12 -17.11
C GLU A 199 -2.27 -11.77 -17.22
N ASN A 200 -1.96 -10.52 -17.60
CA ASN A 200 -0.59 -10.00 -17.67
C ASN A 200 -0.06 -9.49 -16.32
N HIS A 201 -0.88 -9.49 -15.26
CA HIS A 201 -0.39 -9.19 -13.92
C HIS A 201 0.71 -10.17 -13.47
N ARG A 202 1.75 -9.63 -12.85
CA ARG A 202 2.88 -10.41 -12.30
C ARG A 202 3.07 -9.99 -10.85
N TRP A 203 2.68 -10.88 -9.96
CA TRP A 203 2.69 -10.66 -8.51
C TRP A 203 4.04 -11.07 -7.93
N LYS A 204 4.55 -10.27 -7.00
CA LYS A 204 5.80 -10.54 -6.31
C LYS A 204 5.63 -10.31 -4.81
N TYR A 205 6.32 -11.11 -3.99
CA TYR A 205 6.36 -10.94 -2.54
C TYR A 205 7.72 -11.36 -1.99
N VAL A 206 7.94 -11.12 -0.70
CA VAL A 206 9.04 -11.70 0.06
C VAL A 206 8.44 -12.52 1.19
N ARG A 207 8.70 -13.83 1.20
CA ARG A 207 8.26 -14.72 2.28
C ARG A 207 8.94 -14.35 3.61
N GLY A 208 8.16 -14.28 4.69
CA GLY A 208 8.67 -14.08 6.06
C GLY A 208 9.45 -12.78 6.28
N LEU A 209 8.97 -11.64 5.77
CA LEU A 209 9.54 -10.31 6.07
C LEU A 209 9.77 -10.14 7.59
N THR A 210 10.99 -9.79 7.99
CA THR A 210 11.32 -9.51 9.39
C THR A 210 11.05 -8.04 9.75
N PRO A 211 11.04 -7.65 11.03
CA PRO A 211 10.92 -6.24 11.44
C PRO A 211 12.05 -5.31 10.93
N GLU A 212 13.15 -5.87 10.42
CA GLU A 212 14.25 -5.12 9.80
C GLU A 212 14.08 -4.97 8.28
N GLU A 213 13.01 -5.52 7.69
CA GLU A 213 12.78 -5.56 6.25
C GLU A 213 11.51 -4.78 5.90
N GLY A 214 11.68 -3.76 5.06
CA GLY A 214 10.58 -2.95 4.55
C GLY A 214 10.47 -3.01 3.03
N VAL A 215 9.41 -2.37 2.51
CA VAL A 215 9.16 -2.31 1.08
C VAL A 215 8.54 -0.95 0.69
N LEU A 216 9.32 -0.05 0.08
CA LEU A 216 8.82 1.25 -0.39
C LEU A 216 8.03 1.10 -1.68
N ILE A 217 6.83 1.66 -1.76
CA ILE A 217 5.97 1.42 -2.92
C ILE A 217 5.07 2.62 -3.26
N LYS A 218 4.99 2.93 -4.54
CA LYS A 218 4.56 4.22 -5.04
C LYS A 218 3.07 4.25 -5.35
N CYS A 219 2.25 4.85 -4.50
CA CYS A 219 0.83 5.07 -4.80
C CYS A 219 0.56 6.22 -5.80
N PHE A 220 1.55 7.05 -6.12
CA PHE A 220 1.46 8.09 -7.16
C PHE A 220 2.85 8.63 -7.55
N ASP A 221 3.05 9.00 -8.82
CA ASP A 221 4.13 9.86 -9.32
C ASP A 221 3.54 10.97 -10.18
N SER A 222 4.05 12.19 -10.04
CA SER A 222 3.68 13.31 -10.92
C SER A 222 4.35 13.22 -12.29
N ILE A 223 5.47 12.52 -12.42
CA ILE A 223 6.03 12.17 -13.74
C ILE A 223 5.15 11.09 -14.38
N GLN A 224 4.49 11.46 -15.48
CA GLN A 224 3.55 10.61 -16.22
C GLN A 224 3.93 10.44 -17.70
N ASP A 225 5.17 10.77 -18.07
CA ASP A 225 5.72 10.64 -19.44
C ASP A 225 6.09 9.19 -19.83
N GLY A 226 5.99 8.25 -18.90
CA GLY A 226 6.35 6.84 -19.09
C GLY A 226 7.81 6.50 -18.79
N SER A 227 8.64 7.46 -18.35
CA SER A 227 10.03 7.22 -17.92
C SER A 227 10.13 6.46 -16.60
N VAL A 228 9.11 6.58 -15.73
CA VAL A 228 9.04 5.94 -14.41
C VAL A 228 7.70 5.25 -14.21
N ALA A 229 7.69 4.22 -13.37
CA ALA A 229 6.48 3.62 -12.84
C ALA A 229 5.74 4.65 -11.98
N VAL A 230 4.47 4.91 -12.32
CA VAL A 230 3.61 5.84 -11.56
C VAL A 230 3.08 5.17 -10.27
N LEU A 231 2.79 3.85 -10.36
CA LEU A 231 2.20 2.93 -9.34
C LEU A 231 2.17 1.43 -9.87
N THR A 232 2.63 0.33 -9.19
CA THR A 232 2.47 -1.19 -9.47
C THR A 232 3.11 -2.20 -8.46
N PRO A 233 2.42 -3.23 -7.85
CA PRO A 233 0.97 -3.56 -7.62
C PRO A 233 0.50 -4.05 -6.16
N HIS A 234 -0.80 -3.99 -5.69
CA HIS A 234 -1.09 -4.43 -4.28
C HIS A 234 -2.40 -4.99 -3.70
N THR A 235 -2.19 -5.95 -2.78
CA THR A 235 -3.14 -6.55 -1.81
C THR A 235 -2.38 -7.31 -0.71
N ALA A 236 -3.04 -7.62 0.41
CA ALA A 236 -2.63 -8.75 1.25
C ALA A 236 -3.15 -10.08 0.65
N PHE A 237 -2.44 -11.19 0.88
CA PHE A 237 -2.85 -12.53 0.44
C PHE A 237 -2.54 -13.58 1.50
N GLU A 238 -3.14 -14.76 1.36
CA GLU A 238 -2.85 -15.92 2.20
C GLU A 238 -1.88 -16.85 1.45
N ASP A 239 -0.70 -17.07 2.03
CA ASP A 239 0.28 -18.03 1.52
C ASP A 239 -0.08 -19.42 2.07
N PRO A 240 -0.61 -20.36 1.25
CA PRO A 240 -1.02 -21.69 1.69
C PRO A 240 0.15 -22.57 2.16
N THR A 241 1.40 -22.15 1.95
CA THR A 241 2.60 -22.81 2.47
C THR A 241 2.96 -22.37 3.89
N THR A 242 2.17 -21.49 4.51
CA THR A 242 2.36 -21.04 5.89
C THR A 242 1.99 -22.16 6.87
N PRO A 243 2.89 -22.62 7.76
CA PRO A 243 2.57 -23.68 8.71
C PRO A 243 1.44 -23.30 9.68
N SER A 244 0.67 -24.28 10.13
CA SER A 244 -0.33 -24.09 11.19
C SER A 244 0.33 -23.69 12.51
N GLY A 245 -0.32 -22.80 13.28
CA GLY A 245 0.14 -22.40 14.60
C GLY A 245 1.24 -21.34 14.63
N VAL A 246 1.71 -20.83 13.48
CA VAL A 246 2.62 -19.67 13.45
C VAL A 246 1.87 -18.37 13.73
N GLU A 247 2.61 -17.41 14.31
CA GLU A 247 2.16 -16.05 14.56
C GLU A 247 1.60 -15.38 13.31
N LYS A 248 0.59 -14.53 13.52
CA LYS A 248 -0.08 -13.83 12.42
C LYS A 248 0.62 -12.51 12.10
N ARG A 249 0.61 -12.13 10.81
CA ARG A 249 1.24 -10.90 10.33
C ARG A 249 0.72 -9.67 11.09
N GLU A 250 1.68 -8.94 11.63
CA GLU A 250 1.56 -7.56 12.08
C GLU A 250 2.44 -6.67 11.18
N SER A 251 2.00 -5.43 10.93
CA SER A 251 2.76 -4.44 10.17
C SER A 251 2.28 -3.03 10.47
N ILE A 252 3.20 -2.06 10.53
CA ILE A 252 2.88 -0.64 10.37
C ILE A 252 3.01 -0.24 8.89
N GLU A 253 2.11 0.62 8.45
CA GLU A 253 2.08 1.21 7.11
C GLU A 253 2.18 2.73 7.28
N LEU A 254 3.18 3.37 6.66
CA LEU A 254 3.33 4.83 6.62
C LEU A 254 2.92 5.35 5.25
N ARG A 255 2.30 6.54 5.20
CA ARG A 255 2.04 7.24 3.93
C ARG A 255 2.78 8.57 3.89
N ALA A 256 3.58 8.74 2.83
CA ALA A 256 4.50 9.86 2.65
C ALA A 256 4.16 10.65 1.39
N LEU A 257 4.12 11.98 1.49
CA LEU A 257 4.37 12.86 0.35
C LEU A 257 5.89 13.02 0.21
N VAL A 258 6.42 12.83 -0.99
CA VAL A 258 7.87 12.82 -1.27
C VAL A 258 8.16 13.75 -2.43
N PHE A 259 9.04 14.73 -2.24
CA PHE A 259 9.31 15.84 -3.17
C PHE A 259 10.79 15.93 -3.53
N TYR A 260 11.05 16.42 -4.74
CA TYR A 260 12.38 16.56 -5.33
C TYR A 260 12.59 17.99 -5.83
N ASP A 261 13.85 18.43 -5.83
CA ASP A 261 14.29 19.74 -6.30
C ASP A 261 14.75 19.71 -7.78
#